data_AF-A0A0B4D3Q7-F1
#
_entry.id   AF-A0A0B4D3Q7-F1
#
_cell.length_a   1.000
_cell.length_b   1.000
_cell.length_c   1.000
_cell.angle_alpha   90.00
_cell.angle_beta   90.00
_cell.angle_gamma   90.00
#
_symmetry.space_group_name_H-M   'P 1'
#
loop_
_entity.id
_entity.type
_entity.pdbx_description
1 polymer ?
#
loop_
_entity_poly.entity_id
_entity_poly.type
_entity_poly.pdbx_seq_one_letter_code
_entity_poly.pdbx_strand_id
1 'polypeptide(L)'
;MLVLLIILLFTSIIFSCLIKKNWISRFLSITEYVCVMYLAVILIKYGIDKIFKTQFPEPESNILFTRLGNLDKDILFWSTMGTSKMYNTIIGSIELLSGILLLFRRSRFSGLLLTVICFIQVSIINISFDISVKFFSLILLGMSIFLVRKNGWKLILTMICFRDQTFFDRPLFLPYTTFFKVLILGFIFIKIAIPYFNNDLNSEGKKDSLGLTGAYKVTSSDTSYKYLFFHKDHYLIFMEKSSDKMISFHYEISFDQHIIIEDDQHHISKHLLMKNQKDNTIIFSFNDRIIKAKAVDGKGMNALQDRFHILVD
;
A
#
# COMPACT_ATOMS: atom_id res chain seq x y z
N MET A 1 18.03 -11.38 -0.58
CA MET A 1 18.12 -10.21 0.33
C MET A 1 19.42 -10.18 1.13
N LEU A 2 19.78 -11.23 1.89
CA LEU A 2 21.05 -11.31 2.64
C LEU A 2 22.31 -11.07 1.78
N VAL A 3 22.37 -11.69 0.60
CA VAL A 3 23.47 -11.50 -0.37
C VAL A 3 23.61 -10.04 -0.81
N LEU A 4 22.49 -9.36 -1.08
CA LEU A 4 22.47 -7.95 -1.45
C LEU A 4 23.01 -7.07 -0.32
N LEU A 5 22.64 -7.39 0.93
CA LEU A 5 23.10 -6.66 2.11
C LEU A 5 24.61 -6.83 2.34
N ILE A 6 25.15 -8.03 2.12
CA ILE A 6 26.59 -8.30 2.16
C ILE A 6 27.31 -7.50 1.07
N ILE A 7 26.80 -7.48 -0.15
CA ILE A 7 27.37 -6.70 -1.26
C ILE A 7 27.34 -5.20 -0.93
N LEU A 8 26.24 -4.68 -0.38
CA LEU A 8 26.13 -3.28 0.02
C LEU A 8 27.10 -2.91 1.14
N LEU A 9 27.28 -3.77 2.14
CA LEU A 9 28.25 -3.56 3.21
C LEU A 9 29.68 -3.57 2.66
N PHE A 10 30.00 -4.55 1.81
CA PHE A 10 31.33 -4.70 1.24
C PHE A 10 31.70 -3.52 0.34
N THR A 11 30.77 -3.11 -0.53
CA THR A 11 30.94 -1.92 -1.38
C THR A 11 31.05 -0.65 -0.54
N SER A 12 30.26 -0.51 0.54
CA SER A 12 30.37 0.61 1.46
C SER A 12 31.73 0.67 2.17
N ILE A 13 32.29 -0.46 2.57
CA ILE A 13 33.62 -0.54 3.21
C ILE A 13 34.70 -0.12 2.23
N ILE A 14 34.68 -0.66 1.01
CA ILE A 14 35.63 -0.31 -0.05
C ILE A 14 35.55 1.20 -0.35
N PHE A 15 34.33 1.73 -0.52
CA PHE A 15 34.13 3.15 -0.78
C PHE A 15 34.63 4.04 0.37
N SER A 16 34.40 3.63 1.62
CA SER A 16 34.89 4.34 2.80
C SER A 16 36.41 4.43 2.84
N CYS A 17 37.12 3.36 2.45
CA CYS A 17 38.57 3.34 2.38
C CYS A 17 39.14 4.16 1.22
N LEU A 18 38.43 4.25 0.09
CA LEU A 18 38.88 4.97 -1.10
C LEU A 18 38.65 6.49 -1.04
N ILE A 19 37.70 6.97 -0.23
CA ILE A 19 37.39 8.40 -0.14
C ILE A 19 38.52 9.14 0.59
N LYS A 20 39.26 9.96 -0.18
CA LYS A 20 40.27 10.87 0.35
C LYS A 20 39.63 11.93 1.27
N LYS A 21 40.33 12.27 2.36
CA LYS A 21 39.88 13.23 3.40
C LYS A 21 39.34 14.56 2.85
N ASN A 22 39.94 15.06 1.77
CA ASN A 22 39.55 16.33 1.12
C ASN A 22 38.20 16.27 0.39
N TRP A 23 37.71 15.07 0.05
CA TRP A 23 36.44 14.86 -0.66
C TRP A 23 35.28 14.48 0.25
N ILE A 24 35.56 14.07 1.49
CA ILE A 24 34.55 13.62 2.48
C ILE A 24 33.45 14.67 2.67
N SER A 25 33.81 15.95 2.83
CA SER A 25 32.83 17.02 3.07
C SER A 25 31.87 17.22 1.88
N ARG A 26 32.39 17.14 0.65
CA ARG A 26 31.57 17.23 -0.57
C ARG A 26 30.69 16.01 -0.73
N PHE A 27 31.25 14.81 -0.53
CA PHE A 27 30.53 13.56 -0.61
C PHE A 27 29.36 13.52 0.39
N LEU A 28 29.62 13.83 1.66
CA LEU A 28 28.57 13.89 2.69
C LEU A 28 27.46 14.89 2.33
N SER A 29 27.81 16.06 1.79
CA SER A 29 26.82 17.07 1.38
C SER A 29 25.95 16.58 0.22
N ILE A 30 26.53 15.85 -0.74
CA ILE A 30 25.79 15.24 -1.85
C ILE A 30 24.87 14.13 -1.32
N THR A 31 25.39 13.24 -0.47
CA THR A 31 24.61 12.16 0.14
C THR A 31 23.45 12.71 0.98
N GLU A 32 23.68 13.76 1.78
CA GLU A 32 22.62 14.45 2.53
C GLU A 32 21.51 14.95 1.60
N TYR A 33 21.88 15.60 0.49
CA TYR A 33 20.91 16.10 -0.48
C TYR A 33 20.12 14.97 -1.16
N VAL A 34 20.79 13.90 -1.58
CA VAL A 34 20.15 12.73 -2.20
C VAL A 34 19.19 12.06 -1.22
N CYS A 35 19.60 11.84 0.04
CA CYS A 35 18.74 11.27 1.07
C CYS A 35 17.50 12.13 1.33
N VAL A 36 17.64 13.46 1.44
CA VAL A 36 16.50 14.37 1.64
C VAL A 36 15.52 14.26 0.49
N MET A 37 16.01 14.32 -0.76
CA MET A 37 15.15 14.24 -1.94
C MET A 37 14.45 12.88 -2.04
N TYR A 38 15.19 11.80 -1.76
CA TYR A 38 14.64 10.45 -1.79
C TYR A 38 13.56 10.24 -0.73
N LEU A 39 13.82 10.63 0.53
CA LEU A 39 12.83 10.55 1.61
C LEU A 39 11.60 11.40 1.31
N ALA A 40 11.77 12.61 0.76
CA ALA A 40 10.66 13.47 0.37
C ALA A 40 9.77 12.81 -0.70
N VAL A 41 10.37 12.24 -1.75
CA VAL A 41 9.62 11.55 -2.82
C VAL A 41 8.86 10.34 -2.27
N ILE A 42 9.51 9.52 -1.43
CA ILE A 42 8.87 8.34 -0.82
C ILE A 42 7.70 8.74 0.07
N LEU A 43 7.88 9.73 0.95
CA LEU A 43 6.83 10.21 1.85
C LEU A 43 5.66 10.86 1.11
N ILE A 44 5.93 11.65 0.06
CA ILE A 44 4.88 12.23 -0.78
C ILE A 44 4.09 11.13 -1.47
N LYS A 45 4.78 10.14 -2.06
CA LYS A 45 4.12 9.00 -2.69
C LYS A 45 3.26 8.24 -1.67
N TYR A 46 3.83 7.81 -0.55
CA TYR A 46 3.09 7.05 0.47
C TYR A 46 1.92 7.85 1.04
N GLY A 47 2.12 9.15 1.31
CA GLY A 47 1.06 10.02 1.78
C GLY A 47 -0.12 10.10 0.81
N ILE A 48 0.17 10.30 -0.48
CA ILE A 48 -0.84 10.28 -1.55
C ILE A 48 -1.52 8.90 -1.63
N ASP A 49 -0.74 7.82 -1.65
CA ASP A 49 -1.25 6.45 -1.73
C ASP A 49 -2.22 6.14 -0.58
N LYS A 50 -1.98 6.65 0.63
CA LYS A 50 -2.89 6.49 1.78
C LYS A 50 -4.11 7.38 1.73
N ILE A 51 -3.96 8.64 1.31
CA ILE A 51 -5.10 9.59 1.16
C ILE A 51 -6.13 9.04 0.17
N PHE A 52 -5.66 8.47 -0.95
CA PHE A 52 -6.52 7.89 -1.98
C PHE A 52 -6.89 6.41 -1.74
N LYS A 53 -6.60 5.85 -0.55
CA LYS A 53 -6.87 4.45 -0.20
C LYS A 53 -6.26 3.41 -1.18
N THR A 54 -5.25 3.77 -1.96
CA THR A 54 -4.58 2.82 -2.85
C THR A 54 -3.59 1.92 -2.11
N GLN A 55 -2.99 2.41 -1.02
CA GLN A 55 -2.12 1.60 -0.18
C GLN A 55 -2.89 0.61 0.70
N PHE A 56 -4.00 1.03 1.29
CA PHE A 56 -4.87 0.17 2.11
C PHE A 56 -6.27 0.16 1.52
N PRO A 57 -6.51 -0.66 0.47
CA PRO A 57 -7.84 -0.82 -0.10
C PRO A 57 -8.76 -1.53 0.90
N GLU A 58 -10.07 -1.43 0.67
CA GLU A 58 -11.04 -2.18 1.46
C GLU A 58 -10.81 -3.69 1.29
N PRO A 59 -10.97 -4.49 2.37
CA PRO A 59 -10.74 -5.92 2.31
C PRO A 59 -11.75 -6.58 1.35
N GLU A 60 -11.23 -7.51 0.56
CA GLU A 60 -12.02 -8.25 -0.42
C GLU A 60 -13.01 -9.19 0.27
N SER A 61 -14.03 -9.58 -0.49
CA SER A 61 -15.12 -10.41 0.03
C SER A 61 -14.64 -11.74 0.60
N ASN A 62 -13.64 -12.39 0.00
CA ASN A 62 -13.07 -13.62 0.57
C ASN A 62 -12.48 -13.36 1.96
N ILE A 63 -11.73 -12.26 2.14
CA ILE A 63 -11.08 -11.92 3.42
C ILE A 63 -12.12 -11.62 4.51
N LEU A 64 -13.18 -10.88 4.17
CA LEU A 64 -14.26 -10.54 5.11
C LEU A 64 -15.01 -11.75 5.69
N PHE A 65 -15.07 -12.84 4.91
CA PHE A 65 -15.74 -14.09 5.33
C PHE A 65 -14.77 -15.10 5.95
N THR A 66 -13.46 -14.86 5.88
CA THR A 66 -12.45 -15.67 6.57
C THR A 66 -12.51 -15.43 8.07
N ARG A 67 -12.39 -16.50 8.86
CA ARG A 67 -12.30 -16.38 10.31
C ARG A 67 -11.01 -15.67 10.70
N LEU A 68 -11.07 -14.78 11.69
CA LEU A 68 -9.91 -14.03 12.17
C LEU A 68 -8.70 -14.90 12.52
N GLY A 69 -8.92 -16.08 13.12
CA GLY A 69 -7.85 -17.00 13.48
C GLY A 69 -7.15 -17.71 12.30
N ASN A 70 -7.72 -17.62 11.10
CA ASN A 70 -7.15 -18.20 9.88
C ASN A 70 -6.45 -17.14 9.00
N LEU A 71 -6.44 -15.87 9.41
CA LEU A 71 -5.77 -14.80 8.69
C LEU A 71 -4.34 -14.63 9.20
N ASP A 72 -3.40 -14.48 8.27
CA ASP A 72 -2.05 -14.05 8.61
C ASP A 72 -2.05 -12.62 9.17
N LYS A 73 -1.07 -12.32 10.03
CA LYS A 73 -1.01 -11.06 10.77
C LYS A 73 -0.92 -9.83 9.87
N ASP A 74 -0.23 -9.96 8.75
CA ASP A 74 -0.10 -8.91 7.75
C ASP A 74 -1.43 -8.64 7.04
N ILE A 75 -2.11 -9.68 6.54
CA ILE A 75 -3.43 -9.55 5.89
C ILE A 75 -4.44 -8.96 6.87
N LEU A 76 -4.44 -9.42 8.12
CA LEU A 76 -5.32 -8.90 9.17
C LEU A 76 -5.08 -7.41 9.43
N PHE A 77 -3.81 -7.00 9.58
CA PHE A 77 -3.44 -5.60 9.78
C PHE A 77 -3.85 -4.73 8.59
N TRP A 78 -3.53 -5.17 7.37
CA TRP A 78 -3.87 -4.46 6.13
C TRP A 78 -5.38 -4.32 5.97
N SER A 79 -6.14 -5.38 6.26
CA SER A 79 -7.60 -5.37 6.21
C SER A 79 -8.19 -4.39 7.21
N THR A 80 -7.66 -4.37 8.44
CA THR A 80 -8.09 -3.46 9.50
C THR A 80 -7.81 -2.00 9.13
N MET A 81 -6.65 -1.71 8.55
CA MET A 81 -6.34 -0.36 8.05
C MET A 81 -7.22 0.01 6.85
N GLY A 82 -7.58 -0.95 6.00
CA GLY A 82 -8.44 -0.75 4.83
C GLY A 82 -9.88 -0.34 5.17
N THR A 83 -10.41 -0.78 6.31
CA THR A 83 -11.78 -0.41 6.74
C THR A 83 -11.89 1.08 7.06
N SER A 84 -10.90 1.68 7.75
CA SER A 84 -10.99 3.07 8.19
C SER A 84 -10.44 4.09 7.18
N LYS A 85 -11.33 4.75 6.44
CA LYS A 85 -10.96 5.85 5.52
C LYS A 85 -10.35 7.05 6.25
N MET A 86 -10.93 7.42 7.38
CA MET A 86 -10.50 8.58 8.16
C MET A 86 -9.08 8.40 8.69
N TYR A 87 -8.77 7.22 9.23
CA TYR A 87 -7.43 6.90 9.71
C TYR A 87 -6.38 7.01 8.59
N ASN A 88 -6.64 6.39 7.43
CA ASN A 88 -5.74 6.44 6.27
C ASN A 88 -5.51 7.86 5.76
N THR A 89 -6.56 8.68 5.73
CA THR A 89 -6.46 10.08 5.29
C THR A 89 -5.58 10.90 6.25
N ILE A 90 -5.74 10.73 7.55
CA ILE A 90 -4.96 11.46 8.57
C ILE A 90 -3.48 11.07 8.51
N ILE A 91 -3.19 9.77 8.57
CA ILE A 91 -1.80 9.30 8.57
C ILE A 91 -1.11 9.61 7.22
N GLY A 92 -1.83 9.50 6.10
CA GLY A 92 -1.34 9.88 4.78
C GLY A 92 -1.06 11.38 4.68
N SER A 93 -1.90 12.22 5.28
CA SER A 93 -1.68 13.67 5.33
C SER A 93 -0.42 14.03 6.14
N ILE A 94 -0.16 13.34 7.25
CA ILE A 94 1.06 13.54 8.05
C ILE A 94 2.31 13.15 7.24
N GLU A 95 2.28 12.03 6.52
CA GLU A 95 3.39 11.60 5.66
C GLU A 95 3.63 12.57 4.51
N LEU A 96 2.56 12.98 3.81
CA LEU A 96 2.62 13.97 2.75
C LEU A 96 3.21 15.30 3.24
N LEU A 97 2.71 15.80 4.37
CA LEU A 97 3.22 17.02 5.00
C LEU A 97 4.70 16.89 5.35
N SER A 98 5.12 15.75 5.92
CA SER A 98 6.51 15.48 6.26
C SER A 98 7.41 15.55 5.02
N GLY A 99 6.99 14.91 3.92
CA GLY A 99 7.70 14.94 2.65
C GLY A 99 7.79 16.34 2.03
N ILE A 100 6.71 17.12 2.10
CA ILE A 100 6.69 18.51 1.63
C ILE A 100 7.63 19.39 2.48
N LEU A 101 7.59 19.28 3.81
CA LEU A 101 8.43 20.07 4.71
C LEU A 101 9.92 19.81 4.50
N LEU A 102 10.32 18.60 4.08
CA LEU A 102 11.71 18.27 3.75
C LEU A 102 12.24 19.05 2.53
N LEU A 103 11.38 19.39 1.58
CA LEU A 103 11.75 20.11 0.36
C LEU A 103 12.11 21.57 0.66
N PHE A 104 11.40 22.19 1.61
CA PHE A 104 11.64 23.58 2.01
C PHE A 104 12.78 23.70 3.02
N ARG A 105 13.81 24.47 2.67
CA ARG A 105 15.02 24.61 3.49
C ARG A 105 14.75 25.15 4.90
N ARG A 106 13.73 25.99 5.09
CA ARG A 106 13.35 26.56 6.39
C ARG A 106 12.68 25.54 7.32
N SER A 107 11.80 24.69 6.79
CA SER A 107 11.04 23.70 7.58
C SER A 107 11.65 22.31 7.59
N ARG A 108 12.78 22.09 6.89
CA ARG A 108 13.39 20.77 6.71
C ARG A 108 13.65 20.04 8.02
N PHE A 109 14.04 20.74 9.07
CA PHE A 109 14.32 20.10 10.35
C PHE A 109 13.04 19.53 10.99
N SER A 110 11.95 20.30 11.03
CA SER A 110 10.65 19.81 11.50
C SER A 110 10.12 18.67 10.63
N GLY A 111 10.26 18.78 9.30
CA GLY A 111 9.93 17.69 8.38
C GLY A 111 10.74 16.43 8.64
N LEU A 112 12.03 16.57 8.99
CA LEU A 112 12.91 15.44 9.30
C LEU A 112 12.55 14.77 10.63
N LEU A 113 12.15 15.54 11.65
CA LEU A 113 11.67 14.99 12.92
C LEU A 113 10.40 14.15 12.70
N LEU A 114 9.43 14.70 11.97
CA LEU A 114 8.22 13.96 11.59
C LEU A 114 8.54 12.73 10.76
N THR A 115 9.49 12.84 9.83
CA THR A 115 9.97 11.71 9.02
C THR A 115 10.53 10.58 9.88
N VAL A 116 11.32 10.90 10.91
CA VAL A 116 11.82 9.90 11.87
C VAL A 116 10.66 9.24 12.60
N ILE A 117 9.71 10.01 13.10
CA ILE A 117 8.52 9.49 13.80
C ILE A 117 7.72 8.53 12.89
N CYS A 118 7.43 8.96 11.64
CA CYS A 118 6.73 8.14 10.65
C CYS A 118 7.48 6.83 10.37
N PHE A 119 8.79 6.88 10.09
CA PHE A 119 9.54 5.66 9.77
C PHE A 119 9.80 4.77 10.98
N ILE A 120 9.86 5.30 12.21
CA ILE A 120 9.85 4.49 13.43
C ILE A 120 8.53 3.73 13.50
N GLN A 121 7.39 4.41 13.37
CA GLN A 121 6.07 3.79 13.45
C GLN A 121 5.88 2.71 12.37
N VAL A 122 6.22 3.02 11.12
CA VAL A 122 6.18 2.05 10.00
C VAL A 122 7.11 0.87 10.25
N SER A 123 8.33 1.10 10.74
CA SER A 123 9.29 0.00 11.00
C SER A 123 8.82 -0.91 12.13
N ILE A 124 8.27 -0.35 13.20
CA ILE A 124 7.71 -1.12 14.32
C ILE A 124 6.55 -1.99 13.82
N ILE A 125 5.63 -1.42 13.04
CA ILE A 125 4.50 -2.16 12.47
C ILE A 125 5.01 -3.29 11.57
N ASN A 126 5.93 -3.00 10.65
CA ASN A 126 6.42 -4.00 9.70
C ASN A 126 7.12 -5.17 10.40
N ILE A 127 7.85 -4.92 11.48
CA ILE A 127 8.49 -5.97 12.28
C ILE A 127 7.44 -6.74 13.09
N SER A 128 6.47 -6.05 13.70
CA SER A 128 5.51 -6.66 14.62
C SER A 128 4.46 -7.52 13.93
N PHE A 129 4.04 -7.13 12.73
CA PHE A 129 3.04 -7.84 11.93
C PHE A 129 3.65 -8.68 10.79
N ASP A 130 4.98 -8.85 10.80
CA ASP A 130 5.74 -9.61 9.81
C ASP A 130 5.52 -9.18 8.35
N ILE A 131 5.34 -7.88 8.13
CA ILE A 131 5.13 -7.33 6.79
C ILE A 131 6.46 -7.36 6.02
N SER A 132 6.42 -7.84 4.77
CA SER A 132 7.63 -8.16 3.97
C SER A 132 8.57 -6.97 3.73
N VAL A 133 8.09 -5.72 3.82
CA VAL A 133 8.85 -4.49 3.54
C VAL A 133 9.66 -3.95 4.73
N LYS A 134 9.85 -4.74 5.80
CA LYS A 134 10.61 -4.37 7.01
C LYS A 134 12.03 -3.86 6.77
N PHE A 135 12.79 -4.47 5.85
CA PHE A 135 14.15 -4.00 5.53
C PHE A 135 14.15 -2.64 4.86
N PHE A 136 13.20 -2.40 3.96
CA PHE A 136 13.09 -1.14 3.25
C PHE A 136 12.75 0.01 4.22
N SER A 137 11.81 -0.20 5.14
CA SER A 137 11.49 0.80 6.17
C SER A 137 12.66 1.08 7.11
N LEU A 138 13.47 0.08 7.44
CA LEU A 138 14.68 0.26 8.26
C LEU A 138 15.77 1.08 7.54
N ILE A 139 15.94 0.90 6.23
CA ILE A 139 16.87 1.73 5.44
C ILE A 139 16.42 3.19 5.43
N LEU A 140 15.12 3.44 5.24
CA LEU A 140 14.55 4.80 5.27
C LEU A 140 14.70 5.45 6.66
N LEU A 141 14.49 4.68 7.72
CA LEU A 141 14.75 5.12 9.09
C LEU A 141 16.24 5.41 9.32
N GLY A 142 17.13 4.57 8.81
CA GLY A 142 18.58 4.81 8.87
C GLY A 142 18.98 6.09 8.16
N MET A 143 18.41 6.36 6.97
CA MET A 143 18.63 7.60 6.23
C MET A 143 18.12 8.83 7.01
N SER A 144 16.94 8.75 7.64
CA SER A 144 16.38 9.86 8.40
C SER A 144 17.21 10.15 9.66
N ILE A 145 17.65 9.13 10.39
CA ILE A 145 18.56 9.27 11.54
C ILE A 145 19.92 9.83 11.10
N PHE A 146 20.47 9.35 9.98
CA PHE A 146 21.72 9.86 9.42
C PHE A 146 21.66 11.37 9.15
N LEU A 147 20.54 11.86 8.62
CA LEU A 147 20.32 13.28 8.39
C LEU A 147 20.17 14.08 9.70
N VAL A 148 19.57 13.49 10.75
CA VAL A 148 19.43 14.14 12.07
C VAL A 148 20.77 14.29 12.78
N ARG A 149 21.74 13.40 12.52
CA ARG A 149 23.07 13.39 13.18
C ARG A 149 23.76 14.75 13.23
N LYS A 150 23.64 15.56 12.19
CA LYS A 150 24.26 16.90 12.10
C LYS A 150 23.66 17.91 13.09
N ASN A 151 22.42 17.68 13.52
CA ASN A 151 21.60 18.59 14.32
C ASN A 151 21.21 18.04 15.72
N GLY A 152 21.43 16.76 16.02
CA GLY A 152 20.69 16.02 17.05
C GLY A 152 20.72 16.56 18.49
N TRP A 153 21.88 16.94 19.05
CA TRP A 153 21.96 17.26 20.49
C TRP A 153 21.73 18.73 20.83
N LYS A 154 22.23 19.65 20.02
CA LYS A 154 22.10 21.09 20.28
C LYS A 154 20.69 21.60 19.99
N LEU A 155 19.94 20.93 19.10
CA LEU A 155 18.66 21.40 18.56
C LEU A 155 17.43 20.78 19.22
N ILE A 156 17.53 19.60 19.85
CA ILE A 156 16.50 19.12 20.80
C ILE A 156 16.36 20.12 21.96
N LEU A 157 17.49 20.64 22.46
CA LEU A 157 17.54 21.73 23.46
C LEU A 157 17.05 23.08 22.90
N THR A 158 17.21 23.34 21.59
CA THR A 158 16.80 24.61 20.96
C THR A 158 15.36 24.58 20.44
N MET A 159 14.72 23.41 20.23
CA MET A 159 13.30 23.36 19.83
C MET A 159 12.34 23.80 20.95
N ILE A 160 12.80 23.82 22.20
CA ILE A 160 12.11 24.49 23.31
C ILE A 160 12.14 26.03 23.14
N CYS A 161 13.06 26.56 22.33
CA CYS A 161 13.31 27.98 22.17
C CYS A 161 13.35 28.35 20.67
N PHE A 162 12.21 28.72 20.09
CA PHE A 162 12.09 29.15 18.69
C PHE A 162 13.26 30.07 18.28
N ARG A 163 14.20 29.55 17.49
CA ARG A 163 15.24 30.37 16.88
C ARG A 163 15.57 29.90 15.47
N ASP A 164 15.44 30.85 14.55
CA ASP A 164 15.88 30.76 13.16
C ASP A 164 17.37 30.49 13.09
N GLN A 165 17.77 29.27 12.76
CA GLN A 165 19.14 28.98 12.37
C GLN A 165 19.16 28.23 11.05
N THR A 166 19.29 29.02 9.98
CA THR A 166 19.57 28.58 8.62
C THR A 166 21.03 28.19 8.49
N PHE A 167 21.34 26.89 8.34
CA PHE A 167 22.72 26.49 8.05
C PHE A 167 22.83 25.48 6.91
N PHE A 168 22.91 26.05 5.71
CA PHE A 168 23.59 25.50 4.54
C PHE A 168 23.98 26.66 3.59
N ASP A 169 24.66 27.69 4.09
CA ASP A 169 25.06 28.80 3.22
C ASP A 169 26.29 28.47 2.38
N ARG A 170 26.03 28.15 1.11
CA ARG A 170 26.56 28.94 0.00
C ARG A 170 25.43 29.21 -1.01
N PRO A 171 25.10 30.48 -1.30
CA PRO A 171 24.24 30.79 -2.42
C PRO A 171 25.08 30.76 -3.70
N LEU A 172 24.72 29.94 -4.67
CA LEU A 172 24.80 30.38 -6.06
C LEU A 172 23.36 30.51 -6.53
N PHE A 173 22.83 31.73 -6.43
CA PHE A 173 21.54 32.11 -6.99
C PHE A 173 21.68 32.11 -8.52
N LEU A 174 21.45 30.95 -9.12
CA LEU A 174 21.33 30.80 -10.56
C LEU A 174 19.86 30.46 -10.84
N PRO A 175 19.06 31.41 -11.35
CA PRO A 175 17.59 31.27 -11.44
C PRO A 175 17.16 30.03 -12.23
N TYR A 176 17.97 29.60 -13.20
CA TYR A 176 17.73 28.40 -13.98
C TYR A 176 17.84 27.11 -13.13
N THR A 177 18.74 27.04 -12.14
CA THR A 177 18.88 25.82 -11.31
C THR A 177 17.67 25.60 -10.39
N THR A 178 17.07 26.69 -9.90
CA THR A 178 15.83 26.65 -9.12
C THR A 178 14.66 26.27 -10.03
N PHE A 179 14.60 26.85 -11.23
CA PHE A 179 13.61 26.50 -12.25
C PHE A 179 13.65 25.01 -12.61
N PHE A 180 14.81 24.46 -12.95
CA PHE A 180 14.96 23.04 -13.26
C PHE A 180 14.63 22.13 -12.07
N LYS A 181 14.96 22.54 -10.83
CA LYS A 181 14.56 21.79 -9.63
C LYS A 181 13.05 21.75 -9.45
N VAL A 182 12.37 22.89 -9.61
CA VAL A 182 10.90 22.97 -9.54
C VAL A 182 10.26 22.17 -10.68
N LEU A 183 10.83 22.24 -11.89
CA LEU A 183 10.37 21.47 -13.04
C LEU A 183 10.50 19.96 -12.80
N ILE A 184 11.65 19.46 -12.37
CA ILE A 184 11.87 18.03 -12.06
C ILE A 184 10.94 17.57 -10.94
N LEU A 185 10.82 18.37 -9.87
CA LEU A 185 9.91 18.06 -8.77
C LEU A 185 8.44 18.03 -9.25
N GLY A 186 8.05 18.97 -10.11
CA GLY A 186 6.74 19.01 -10.75
C GLY A 186 6.50 17.78 -11.62
N PHE A 187 7.47 17.36 -12.44
CA PHE A 187 7.38 16.13 -13.23
C PHE A 187 7.22 14.88 -12.36
N ILE A 188 7.97 14.78 -11.26
CA ILE A 188 7.83 13.67 -10.30
C ILE A 188 6.43 13.69 -9.69
N PHE A 189 5.95 14.86 -9.27
CA PHE A 189 4.62 15.01 -8.70
C PHE A 189 3.51 14.64 -9.69
N ILE A 190 3.60 15.12 -10.94
CA ILE A 190 2.69 14.76 -12.02
C ILE A 190 2.72 13.25 -12.27
N LYS A 191 3.91 12.63 -12.34
CA LYS A 191 4.04 11.18 -12.54
C LYS A 191 3.42 10.36 -11.41
N ILE A 192 3.55 10.83 -10.17
CA ILE A 192 2.89 10.22 -9.01
C ILE A 192 1.37 10.41 -9.10
N ALA A 193 0.88 11.56 -9.57
CA ALA A 193 -0.54 11.89 -9.63
C ALA A 193 -1.30 11.24 -10.81
N ILE A 194 -0.67 11.05 -11.98
CA ILE A 194 -1.29 10.46 -13.19
C ILE A 194 -2.08 9.16 -12.93
N PRO A 195 -1.54 8.14 -12.23
CA PRO A 195 -2.29 6.90 -12.00
C PRO A 195 -3.59 7.12 -11.21
N TYR A 196 -3.67 8.16 -10.37
CA TYR A 196 -4.87 8.45 -9.58
C TYR A 196 -6.01 9.01 -10.43
N PHE A 197 -5.71 9.94 -11.34
CA PHE A 197 -6.70 10.47 -12.28
C PHE A 197 -7.15 9.42 -13.30
N ASN A 198 -6.21 8.58 -13.78
CA ASN A 198 -6.54 7.53 -14.73
C ASN A 198 -7.31 6.38 -14.09
N ASN A 199 -7.06 6.05 -12.82
CA ASN A 199 -7.79 4.99 -12.13
C ASN A 199 -9.25 5.36 -11.89
N ASP A 200 -9.60 6.62 -11.63
CA ASP A 200 -11.01 7.03 -11.47
C ASP A 200 -11.78 6.85 -12.80
N LEU A 201 -11.19 7.32 -13.90
CA LEU A 201 -11.72 7.16 -15.25
C LEU A 201 -11.80 5.69 -15.71
N ASN A 202 -10.80 4.87 -15.37
CA ASN A 202 -10.79 3.45 -15.74
C ASN A 202 -11.64 2.58 -14.81
N SER A 203 -11.86 2.96 -13.55
CA SER A 203 -12.71 2.21 -12.61
C SER A 203 -14.18 2.24 -13.01
N GLU A 204 -14.63 3.33 -13.64
CA GLU A 204 -15.94 3.38 -14.29
C GLU A 204 -16.02 2.48 -15.54
N GLY A 205 -14.90 2.29 -16.26
CA GLY A 205 -14.81 1.43 -17.43
C GLY A 205 -14.50 -0.06 -17.17
N LYS A 206 -13.95 -0.40 -15.99
CA LYS A 206 -13.56 -1.77 -15.55
C LYS A 206 -14.57 -2.42 -14.60
N LYS A 207 -15.81 -1.93 -14.52
CA LYS A 207 -16.90 -2.77 -14.01
C LYS A 207 -17.05 -3.92 -14.99
N ASP A 208 -16.71 -5.14 -14.56
CA ASP A 208 -16.96 -6.37 -15.31
C ASP A 208 -18.31 -6.24 -16.02
N SER A 209 -18.36 -6.52 -17.32
CA SER A 209 -19.57 -6.43 -18.14
C SER A 209 -20.76 -7.23 -17.58
N LEU A 210 -20.49 -8.17 -16.67
CA LEU A 210 -21.47 -9.00 -15.96
C LEU A 210 -21.65 -8.64 -14.47
N GLY A 211 -20.86 -7.71 -13.91
CA GLY A 211 -20.92 -7.26 -12.52
C GLY A 211 -20.86 -8.41 -11.50
N LEU A 212 -19.96 -9.38 -11.74
CA LEU A 212 -19.91 -10.62 -10.97
C LEU A 212 -19.16 -10.48 -9.66
N THR A 213 -18.33 -9.45 -9.48
CA THR A 213 -17.53 -9.22 -8.27
C THR A 213 -18.35 -9.27 -6.97
N GLY A 214 -17.87 -10.02 -5.97
CA GLY A 214 -18.50 -10.11 -4.65
C GLY A 214 -18.67 -11.54 -4.13
N ALA A 215 -19.34 -11.66 -2.98
CA ALA A 215 -19.64 -12.93 -2.33
C ALA A 215 -21.00 -13.49 -2.75
N TYR A 216 -21.05 -14.79 -2.99
CA TYR A 216 -22.28 -15.54 -3.27
C TYR A 216 -22.40 -16.71 -2.31
N LYS A 217 -23.51 -16.78 -1.59
CA LYS A 217 -23.83 -17.90 -0.71
C LYS A 217 -24.45 -19.03 -1.50
N VAL A 218 -23.87 -20.22 -1.42
CA VAL A 218 -24.39 -21.41 -2.07
C VAL A 218 -25.68 -21.86 -1.36
N THR A 219 -26.76 -22.04 -2.13
CA THR A 219 -28.06 -22.50 -1.62
C THR A 219 -28.31 -23.97 -1.89
N SER A 220 -27.60 -24.57 -2.85
CA SER A 220 -27.66 -26.00 -3.14
C SER A 220 -27.12 -26.84 -1.97
N SER A 221 -27.87 -27.85 -1.52
CA SER A 221 -27.48 -28.75 -0.42
C SER A 221 -26.45 -29.81 -0.82
N ASP A 222 -26.37 -30.15 -2.12
CA ASP A 222 -25.55 -31.25 -2.66
C ASP A 222 -24.06 -30.90 -2.89
N THR A 223 -23.64 -29.71 -2.50
CA THR A 223 -22.29 -29.21 -2.72
C THR A 223 -21.53 -29.05 -1.42
N SER A 224 -20.24 -29.41 -1.44
CA SER A 224 -19.33 -29.22 -0.30
C SER A 224 -18.95 -27.75 -0.04
N TYR A 225 -19.38 -26.83 -0.91
CA TYR A 225 -19.02 -25.41 -0.85
C TYR A 225 -20.11 -24.56 -0.17
N LYS A 226 -19.68 -23.58 0.62
CA LYS A 226 -20.52 -22.66 1.38
C LYS A 226 -20.65 -21.30 0.69
N TYR A 227 -19.53 -20.77 0.18
CA TYR A 227 -19.49 -19.50 -0.55
C TYR A 227 -18.65 -19.63 -1.82
N LEU A 228 -19.00 -18.81 -2.80
CA LEU A 228 -18.22 -18.54 -4.01
C LEU A 228 -17.88 -17.04 -3.98
N PHE A 229 -16.63 -16.69 -4.23
CA PHE A 229 -16.20 -15.29 -4.30
C PHE A 229 -15.65 -15.00 -5.68
N PHE A 230 -16.10 -13.92 -6.30
CA PHE A 230 -15.53 -13.37 -7.51
C PHE A 230 -14.66 -12.17 -7.16
N HIS A 231 -13.36 -12.31 -7.38
CA HIS A 231 -12.35 -11.29 -7.14
C HIS A 231 -12.26 -10.32 -8.33
N LYS A 232 -11.87 -9.07 -8.05
CA LYS A 232 -11.64 -8.03 -9.07
C LYS A 232 -10.53 -8.36 -10.07
N ASP A 233 -9.60 -9.22 -9.67
CA ASP A 233 -8.46 -9.65 -10.50
C ASP A 233 -8.76 -10.97 -11.24
N HIS A 234 -10.02 -11.22 -11.57
CA HIS A 234 -10.46 -12.41 -12.31
C HIS A 234 -10.12 -13.76 -11.65
N TYR A 235 -10.19 -13.82 -10.32
CA TYR A 235 -10.14 -15.06 -9.56
C TYR A 235 -11.51 -15.46 -9.01
N LEU A 236 -11.84 -16.74 -9.15
CA LEU A 236 -13.00 -17.39 -8.59
C LEU A 236 -12.55 -18.26 -7.41
N ILE A 237 -13.06 -17.98 -6.22
CA ILE A 237 -12.63 -18.64 -5.00
C ILE A 237 -13.78 -19.43 -4.40
N PHE A 238 -13.57 -20.72 -4.17
CA PHE A 238 -14.52 -21.61 -3.52
C PHE A 238 -14.14 -21.81 -2.07
N MET A 239 -15.12 -21.64 -1.17
CA MET A 239 -14.92 -21.88 0.25
C MET A 239 -15.69 -23.12 0.70
N GLU A 240 -14.97 -24.09 1.25
CA GLU A 240 -15.52 -25.35 1.74
C GLU A 240 -16.38 -25.15 3.01
N LYS A 241 -17.41 -25.97 3.17
CA LYS A 241 -18.31 -25.95 4.33
C LYS A 241 -17.70 -26.56 5.60
N SER A 242 -16.82 -27.55 5.46
CA SER A 242 -16.23 -28.30 6.58
C SER A 242 -15.03 -27.57 7.21
N SER A 243 -14.14 -27.07 6.36
CA SER A 243 -12.80 -26.61 6.75
C SER A 243 -12.59 -25.11 6.59
N ASP A 244 -13.54 -24.39 5.98
CA ASP A 244 -13.39 -23.00 5.51
C ASP A 244 -12.11 -22.78 4.66
N LYS A 245 -11.58 -23.87 4.06
CA LYS A 245 -10.46 -23.79 3.11
C LYS A 245 -10.96 -23.13 1.83
N MET A 246 -10.09 -22.31 1.26
CA MET A 246 -10.34 -21.59 0.02
C MET A 246 -9.50 -22.19 -1.10
N ILE A 247 -10.14 -22.46 -2.23
CA ILE A 247 -9.50 -22.92 -3.46
C ILE A 247 -9.75 -21.83 -4.51
N SER A 248 -8.68 -21.30 -5.10
CA SER A 248 -8.75 -20.24 -6.10
C SER A 248 -8.56 -20.77 -7.50
N PHE A 249 -9.26 -20.17 -8.44
CA PHE A 249 -9.20 -20.48 -9.85
C PHE A 249 -9.11 -19.18 -10.63
N HIS A 250 -8.19 -19.06 -11.57
CA HIS A 250 -8.22 -17.94 -12.51
C HIS A 250 -9.37 -18.16 -13.49
N TYR A 251 -10.12 -17.12 -13.83
CA TYR A 251 -11.28 -17.26 -14.71
C TYR A 251 -11.28 -16.26 -15.85
N GLU A 252 -11.65 -16.73 -17.04
CA GLU A 252 -11.93 -15.90 -18.19
C GLU A 252 -13.38 -16.10 -18.65
N ILE A 253 -14.03 -15.00 -19.02
CA ILE A 253 -15.41 -15.05 -19.50
C ILE A 253 -15.38 -15.13 -21.02
N SER A 254 -15.91 -16.23 -21.56
CA SER A 254 -16.17 -16.36 -23.00
C SER A 254 -17.46 -15.64 -23.38
N PHE A 255 -17.55 -15.18 -24.63
CA PHE A 255 -18.73 -14.51 -25.20
C PHE A 255 -20.01 -15.35 -25.10
N ASP A 256 -19.90 -16.67 -25.01
CA ASP A 256 -21.02 -17.62 -24.99
C ASP A 256 -21.54 -17.95 -23.57
N GLN A 257 -21.36 -17.07 -22.58
CA GLN A 257 -21.77 -17.30 -21.17
C GLN A 257 -21.06 -18.52 -20.51
N HIS A 258 -19.93 -18.94 -21.06
CA HIS A 258 -19.07 -19.94 -20.45
C HIS A 258 -17.94 -19.24 -19.70
N ILE A 259 -17.69 -19.67 -18.47
CA ILE A 259 -16.46 -19.35 -17.73
C ILE A 259 -15.44 -20.44 -18.04
N ILE A 260 -14.27 -20.02 -18.47
CA ILE A 260 -13.07 -20.84 -18.55
C ILE A 260 -12.36 -20.69 -17.21
N ILE A 261 -12.16 -21.79 -16.51
CA ILE A 261 -11.44 -21.85 -15.24
C ILE A 261 -10.08 -22.47 -15.49
N GLU A 262 -9.05 -21.87 -14.91
CA GLU A 262 -7.70 -22.40 -14.84
C GLU A 262 -7.30 -22.60 -13.37
N ASP A 263 -6.91 -23.82 -13.04
CA ASP A 263 -6.34 -24.17 -11.72
C ASP A 263 -4.85 -23.80 -11.64
N ASP A 264 -4.26 -23.80 -10.44
CA ASP A 264 -2.85 -23.48 -10.19
C ASP A 264 -1.88 -24.39 -10.98
N GLN A 265 -2.34 -25.59 -11.35
CA GLN A 265 -1.64 -26.56 -12.20
C GLN A 265 -1.83 -26.32 -13.71
N HIS A 266 -2.44 -25.20 -14.10
CA HIS A 266 -2.76 -24.81 -15.48
C HIS A 266 -3.73 -25.78 -16.19
N HIS A 267 -4.55 -26.49 -15.41
CA HIS A 267 -5.63 -27.31 -15.93
C HIS A 267 -6.83 -26.43 -16.27
N ILE A 268 -7.23 -26.45 -17.55
CA ILE A 268 -8.30 -25.62 -18.08
C ILE A 268 -9.61 -26.41 -18.15
N SER A 269 -10.67 -25.88 -17.57
CA SER A 269 -12.02 -26.45 -17.63
C SER A 269 -13.05 -25.39 -18.05
N LYS A 270 -14.00 -25.79 -18.89
CA LYS A 270 -15.07 -24.91 -19.37
C LYS A 270 -16.36 -25.20 -18.61
N HIS A 271 -16.97 -24.15 -18.08
CA HIS A 271 -18.14 -24.25 -17.22
C HIS A 271 -19.20 -23.24 -17.66
N LEU A 272 -20.47 -23.63 -17.65
CA LEU A 272 -21.58 -22.72 -17.93
C LEU A 272 -21.83 -21.83 -16.71
N LEU A 273 -21.96 -20.52 -16.95
CA LEU A 273 -22.36 -19.54 -15.95
C LEU A 273 -23.58 -18.76 -16.44
N MET A 274 -24.69 -18.90 -15.72
CA MET A 274 -25.88 -18.07 -15.92
C MET A 274 -26.09 -17.17 -14.72
N LYS A 275 -26.15 -15.86 -14.96
CA LYS A 275 -26.52 -14.87 -13.94
C LYS A 275 -27.95 -14.39 -14.18
N ASN A 276 -28.82 -14.58 -13.21
CA ASN A 276 -30.14 -13.97 -13.22
C ASN A 276 -30.07 -12.56 -12.60
N GLN A 277 -30.27 -11.53 -13.42
CA GLN A 277 -30.18 -10.13 -13.01
C GLN A 277 -31.27 -9.71 -12.01
N LYS A 278 -32.44 -10.36 -11.98
CA LYS A 278 -33.56 -9.96 -11.10
C LYS A 278 -33.35 -10.37 -9.64
N ASP A 279 -32.82 -11.58 -9.42
CA ASP A 279 -32.63 -12.15 -8.08
C ASP A 279 -31.17 -12.11 -7.60
N ASN A 280 -30.27 -11.58 -8.45
CA ASN A 280 -28.82 -11.60 -8.29
C ASN A 280 -28.30 -13.00 -7.90
N THR A 281 -28.87 -14.01 -8.56
CA THR A 281 -28.50 -15.42 -8.39
C THR A 281 -27.60 -15.87 -9.53
N ILE A 282 -26.65 -16.74 -9.21
CA ILE A 282 -25.73 -17.36 -10.13
C ILE A 282 -26.02 -18.86 -10.15
N ILE A 283 -26.08 -19.41 -11.36
CA ILE A 283 -26.09 -20.84 -11.63
C ILE A 283 -24.77 -21.15 -12.32
N PHE A 284 -23.99 -22.04 -11.72
CA PHE A 284 -22.65 -22.38 -12.17
C PHE A 284 -22.51 -23.91 -12.24
N SER A 285 -22.12 -24.46 -13.38
CA SER A 285 -21.87 -25.91 -13.51
C SER A 285 -20.42 -26.23 -13.16
N PHE A 286 -20.15 -27.08 -12.17
CA PHE A 286 -18.79 -27.49 -11.78
C PHE A 286 -18.75 -29.00 -11.54
N ASN A 287 -17.81 -29.72 -12.16
CA ASN A 287 -17.65 -31.17 -12.04
C ASN A 287 -18.99 -31.94 -12.13
N ASP A 288 -19.73 -31.73 -13.21
CA ASP A 288 -21.06 -32.32 -13.49
C ASP A 288 -22.17 -32.02 -12.45
N ARG A 289 -21.96 -31.03 -11.57
CA ARG A 289 -22.96 -30.56 -10.60
C ARG A 289 -23.35 -29.11 -10.85
N ILE A 290 -24.61 -28.80 -10.61
CA ILE A 290 -25.16 -27.44 -10.73
C ILE A 290 -25.14 -26.76 -9.36
N ILE A 291 -24.30 -25.75 -9.22
CA ILE A 291 -24.21 -24.91 -8.03
C ILE A 291 -25.11 -23.70 -8.21
N LYS A 292 -26.12 -23.55 -7.34
CA LYS A 292 -26.93 -22.34 -7.25
C LYS A 292 -26.42 -21.50 -6.09
N ALA A 293 -26.12 -20.23 -6.35
CA ALA A 293 -25.64 -19.30 -5.34
C ALA A 293 -26.37 -17.96 -5.44
N LYS A 294 -26.57 -17.28 -4.30
CA LYS A 294 -27.22 -15.98 -4.20
C LYS A 294 -26.23 -14.94 -3.70
N ALA A 295 -26.19 -13.77 -4.32
CA ALA A 295 -25.33 -12.68 -3.88
C ALA A 295 -25.61 -12.30 -2.42
N VAL A 296 -24.54 -12.06 -1.68
CA VAL A 296 -24.57 -11.53 -0.31
C VAL A 296 -24.18 -10.06 -0.37
N ASP A 297 -24.91 -9.20 0.33
CA ASP A 297 -24.53 -7.80 0.44
C ASP A 297 -23.26 -7.65 1.30
N GLY A 298 -22.14 -7.38 0.63
CA GLY A 298 -20.87 -7.10 1.30
C GLY A 298 -20.83 -5.73 1.98
N LYS A 299 -21.57 -4.73 1.48
CA LYS A 299 -21.53 -3.36 2.02
C LYS A 299 -22.25 -3.24 3.37
N GLY A 300 -23.22 -4.12 3.61
CA GLY A 300 -23.94 -4.22 4.88
C GLY A 300 -23.15 -4.85 6.03
N MET A 301 -21.91 -5.28 5.83
CA MET A 301 -21.11 -5.95 6.87
C MET A 301 -20.63 -5.00 7.96
N ASN A 302 -20.73 -5.43 9.22
CA ASN A 302 -20.33 -4.63 10.38
C ASN A 302 -18.90 -4.07 10.28
N ALA A 303 -17.95 -4.83 9.70
CA ALA A 303 -16.56 -4.40 9.56
C ALA A 303 -16.36 -3.21 8.61
N LEU A 304 -17.30 -2.98 7.69
CA LEU A 304 -17.26 -1.90 6.70
C LEU A 304 -18.17 -0.72 7.06
N GLN A 305 -18.88 -0.78 8.19
CA GLN A 305 -19.78 0.28 8.61
C GLN A 305 -19.06 1.30 9.50
N ASP A 306 -19.08 2.56 9.07
CA ASP A 306 -18.62 3.68 9.87
C ASP A 306 -19.69 4.02 10.93
N ARG A 307 -19.60 3.38 12.09
CA ARG A 307 -20.46 3.69 13.25
C ARG A 307 -19.72 4.57 14.26
N PHE A 308 -20.42 5.56 14.81
CA PHE A 308 -19.90 6.42 15.87
C PHE A 308 -20.71 6.17 17.15
N HIS A 309 -20.11 5.43 18.09
CA HIS A 309 -20.70 5.14 19.40
C HIS A 309 -20.10 6.09 20.45
N ILE A 310 -20.95 6.78 21.20
CA ILE A 310 -20.52 7.66 22.32
C ILE A 310 -20.43 6.87 23.63
N LEU A 311 -21.27 5.85 23.76
CA LEU A 311 -21.32 4.95 24.91
C LEU A 311 -20.88 3.56 24.47
N VAL A 312 -20.27 2.82 25.40
CA VAL A 312 -19.99 1.39 25.21
C VAL A 312 -21.31 0.66 25.40
N ASP A 313 -21.78 0.00 24.34
CA ASP A 313 -22.91 -0.94 24.40
C ASP A 313 -22.49 -2.24 25.12
#